data_AF-A0A0J0UWE7-F1
#
_entry.id   AF-A0A0J0UWE7-F1
#
_cell.length_a   1.000
_cell.length_b   1.000
_cell.length_c   1.000
_cell.angle_alpha   90.00
_cell.angle_beta   90.00
_cell.angle_gamma   90.00
#
_symmetry.space_group_name_H-M   'P 1'
#
loop_
_entity.id
_entity.type
_entity.pdbx_description
1 polymer ?
#
loop_
_entity_poly.entity_id
_entity_poly.type
_entity_poly.pdbx_seq_one_letter_code
_entity_poly.pdbx_strand_id
1 'polypeptide(L)'
;MTWDFAEVNPFSGRMASWDSQLQNLVRSVRDCLGVSVQRASVDVQQRDARARVVENPGVVISTDPPYYDNISYADLSDFFFVWLRRNLSDVWPEECATLATPKAQELIANRYRAGSKEKAEQHFESGMAEFMADVATSQHPSVPATIYYAYKATESKDGAVRSTGWDTFLQAVLDAGLLVTATWPMRTERQGRSTSIGTNALASSIVLVCRPRSITAPLATRGEFMGALRAELPEAVRLLQSGNIAPVDLAQSTIGPGIGVFSRYAKVVEADGSTMTVSDALALINDVLAEVIDGEEAELDADTRFAVSWYSQFGYSPSKSGDADGQARAKNTSLTGVTDAGIGESHGGEFRLFERNELDPEWSPVDDDRLTVWEVTQYLVAALERSESEAAGLLQQLGGFGERARALAYVLFQRATDKGWAEEAGAYNSLITAWPVLQTFQQAQPEDGQQKLI
;
A
#
# COMPACT_ATOMS: atom_id res chain seq x y z
N MET A 1 -2.82 0.10 -23.10
CA MET A 1 -3.13 0.07 -24.55
C MET A 1 -1.83 0.24 -25.29
N THR A 2 -1.42 -0.76 -26.06
CA THR A 2 -0.30 -0.63 -27.00
C THR A 2 -0.80 0.21 -28.18
N TRP A 3 -0.18 1.37 -28.40
CA TRP A 3 -0.58 2.34 -29.43
C TRP A 3 -0.03 2.02 -30.82
N ASP A 4 0.82 0.99 -30.91
CA ASP A 4 1.61 0.74 -32.12
C ASP A 4 0.86 -0.14 -33.12
N PHE A 5 0.36 -1.32 -32.69
CA PHE A 5 -0.42 -2.23 -33.53
C PHE A 5 -1.13 -3.30 -32.70
N ALA A 6 -2.30 -3.75 -33.15
CA ALA A 6 -2.96 -4.92 -32.59
C ALA A 6 -2.21 -6.19 -33.03
N GLU A 7 -1.28 -6.69 -32.20
CA GLU A 7 -0.54 -7.94 -32.44
C GLU A 7 -1.41 -9.20 -32.39
N VAL A 8 -2.66 -9.08 -31.96
CA VAL A 8 -3.53 -10.23 -31.74
C VAL A 8 -4.22 -10.62 -33.05
N ASN A 9 -3.86 -11.78 -33.58
CA ASN A 9 -4.56 -12.39 -34.69
C ASN A 9 -6.05 -12.61 -34.32
N PRO A 10 -7.01 -11.95 -35.01
CA PRO A 10 -8.44 -12.04 -34.70
C PRO A 10 -9.02 -13.45 -34.79
N PHE A 11 -8.35 -14.34 -35.52
CA PHE A 11 -8.76 -15.73 -35.76
C PHE A 11 -7.96 -16.75 -34.93
N SER A 12 -7.12 -16.30 -33.99
CA SER A 12 -6.26 -17.20 -33.20
C SER A 12 -7.01 -18.06 -32.18
N GLY A 13 -8.26 -17.74 -31.86
CA GLY A 13 -9.00 -18.34 -30.74
C GLY A 13 -8.37 -18.08 -29.36
N ARG A 14 -7.33 -17.23 -29.28
CA ARG A 14 -6.64 -16.88 -28.04
C ARG A 14 -7.28 -15.64 -27.39
N MET A 15 -6.80 -15.29 -26.20
CA MET A 15 -7.20 -14.08 -25.48
C MET A 15 -7.10 -12.84 -26.40
N ALA A 16 -8.12 -11.98 -26.38
CA ALA A 16 -8.27 -10.80 -27.23
C ALA A 16 -8.51 -11.05 -28.73
N SER A 17 -8.70 -12.30 -29.18
CA SER A 17 -9.23 -12.61 -30.52
C SER A 17 -10.72 -12.27 -30.64
N TRP A 18 -11.24 -12.14 -31.87
CA TRP A 18 -12.66 -11.83 -32.10
C TRP A 18 -13.58 -12.87 -31.45
N ASP A 19 -13.27 -14.16 -31.64
CA ASP A 19 -14.06 -15.26 -31.07
C ASP A 19 -14.06 -15.22 -29.54
N SER A 20 -12.89 -14.99 -28.92
CA SER A 20 -12.78 -14.85 -27.47
C SER A 20 -13.60 -13.67 -26.93
N GLN A 21 -13.56 -12.51 -27.60
CA GLN A 21 -14.33 -11.34 -27.19
C GLN A 21 -15.84 -11.55 -27.35
N LEU A 22 -16.27 -12.20 -28.45
CA LEU A 22 -17.67 -12.54 -28.67
C LEU A 22 -18.18 -13.55 -27.63
N GLN A 23 -17.40 -14.59 -27.33
CA GLN A 23 -17.75 -15.56 -26.30
C GLN A 23 -17.84 -14.93 -24.91
N ASN A 24 -16.95 -13.98 -24.60
CA ASN A 24 -17.02 -13.22 -23.35
C ASN A 24 -18.30 -12.39 -23.29
N LEU A 25 -18.65 -11.67 -24.37
CA LEU A 25 -19.89 -10.91 -24.46
C LEU A 25 -21.14 -11.80 -24.28
N VAL A 26 -21.19 -12.94 -24.97
CA VAL A 26 -22.32 -13.90 -24.85
C VAL A 26 -22.43 -14.44 -23.43
N ARG A 27 -21.30 -14.78 -22.80
CA ARG A 27 -21.27 -15.20 -21.38
C ARG A 27 -21.78 -14.09 -20.48
N SER A 28 -21.27 -12.86 -20.61
CA SER A 28 -21.72 -11.73 -19.79
C SER A 28 -23.22 -11.48 -19.94
N VAL A 29 -23.77 -11.49 -21.16
CA VAL A 29 -25.22 -11.32 -21.37
C VAL A 29 -26.00 -12.46 -20.72
N ARG A 30 -25.59 -13.72 -20.93
CA ARG A 30 -26.23 -14.88 -20.31
C ARG A 30 -26.21 -14.78 -18.79
N ASP A 31 -25.06 -14.47 -18.21
CA ASP A 31 -24.87 -14.46 -16.76
C ASP A 31 -25.64 -13.29 -16.15
N CYS A 32 -25.62 -12.10 -16.76
CA CYS A 32 -26.44 -10.96 -16.35
C CYS A 32 -27.95 -11.25 -16.41
N LEU A 33 -28.41 -12.00 -17.43
CA LEU A 33 -29.82 -12.43 -17.54
C LEU A 33 -30.18 -13.59 -16.59
N GLY A 34 -29.17 -14.36 -16.15
CA GLY A 34 -29.32 -15.47 -15.21
C GLY A 34 -29.44 -15.03 -13.75
N VAL A 35 -28.99 -13.81 -13.43
CA VAL A 35 -29.28 -13.18 -12.12
C VAL A 35 -30.76 -12.81 -12.11
N SER A 36 -31.55 -13.48 -11.26
CA SER A 36 -32.97 -13.18 -11.11
C SER A 36 -33.17 -11.72 -10.71
N VAL A 37 -33.69 -10.91 -11.64
CA VAL A 37 -34.02 -9.48 -11.44
C VAL A 37 -35.23 -9.27 -10.52
N GLN A 38 -35.71 -10.33 -9.85
CA GLN A 38 -36.80 -10.25 -8.91
C GLN A 38 -36.30 -9.56 -7.63
N ARG A 39 -36.23 -8.21 -7.62
CA ARG A 39 -36.56 -7.30 -6.50
C ARG A 39 -35.88 -5.92 -6.51
N ALA A 40 -34.97 -5.60 -7.44
CA ALA A 40 -34.33 -4.28 -7.48
C ALA A 40 -34.59 -3.55 -8.80
N SER A 41 -35.16 -2.34 -8.73
CA SER A 41 -35.17 -1.40 -9.84
C SER A 41 -33.76 -0.88 -10.07
N VAL A 42 -33.20 -1.09 -11.25
CA VAL A 42 -31.88 -0.58 -11.64
C VAL A 42 -32.07 0.60 -12.59
N ASP A 43 -31.41 1.71 -12.32
CA ASP A 43 -31.40 2.93 -13.14
C ASP A 43 -29.94 3.23 -13.56
N VAL A 44 -29.69 3.23 -14.87
CA VAL A 44 -28.37 3.47 -15.46
C VAL A 44 -28.49 4.66 -16.39
N GLN A 45 -27.69 5.70 -16.16
CA GLN A 45 -27.77 6.96 -16.91
C GLN A 45 -26.37 7.47 -17.27
N GLN A 46 -26.23 8.02 -18.48
CA GLN A 46 -25.05 8.81 -18.85
C GLN A 46 -25.24 10.22 -18.28
N ARG A 47 -24.48 10.56 -17.23
CA ARG A 47 -24.64 11.84 -16.51
C ARG A 47 -23.31 12.29 -15.92
N ASP A 48 -23.12 13.60 -15.76
CA ASP A 48 -22.04 14.13 -14.91
C ASP A 48 -22.26 13.64 -13.47
N ALA A 49 -21.22 13.05 -12.87
CA ALA A 49 -21.30 12.47 -11.53
C ALA A 49 -21.66 13.50 -10.46
N ARG A 50 -21.20 14.76 -10.58
CA ARG A 50 -21.56 15.85 -9.65
C ARG A 50 -23.06 16.10 -9.68
N ALA A 51 -23.62 16.24 -10.89
CA ALA A 51 -25.06 16.42 -11.06
C ALA A 51 -25.83 15.22 -10.50
N ARG A 52 -25.38 13.99 -10.79
CA ARG A 52 -26.09 12.77 -10.35
C ARG A 52 -26.12 12.62 -8.83
N VAL A 53 -25.04 12.99 -8.15
CA VAL A 53 -24.97 12.97 -6.67
C VAL A 53 -25.98 13.95 -6.07
N VAL A 54 -26.01 15.19 -6.56
CA VAL A 54 -26.94 16.22 -6.08
C VAL A 54 -28.41 15.90 -6.39
N GLU A 55 -28.68 15.30 -7.55
CA GLU A 55 -30.02 14.86 -7.97
C GLU A 55 -30.60 13.75 -7.06
N ASN A 56 -29.75 13.02 -6.32
CA ASN A 56 -30.16 11.87 -5.51
C ASN A 56 -29.63 11.97 -4.07
N PRO A 57 -30.15 12.90 -3.25
CA PRO A 57 -29.75 12.99 -1.85
C PRO A 57 -30.24 11.78 -1.04
N GLY A 58 -29.49 11.42 -0.01
CA GLY A 58 -29.79 10.30 0.88
C GLY A 58 -29.41 8.92 0.34
N VAL A 59 -28.58 8.84 -0.71
CA VAL A 59 -28.12 7.55 -1.27
C VAL A 59 -26.80 7.10 -0.66
N VAL A 60 -26.52 5.81 -0.74
CA VAL A 60 -25.18 5.27 -0.46
C VAL A 60 -24.31 5.56 -1.68
N ILE A 61 -23.17 6.22 -1.46
CA ILE A 61 -22.25 6.60 -2.53
C ILE A 61 -21.03 5.70 -2.51
N SER A 62 -20.77 5.02 -3.63
CA SER A 62 -19.54 4.29 -3.88
C SER A 62 -18.98 4.77 -5.22
N THR A 63 -17.81 5.38 -5.22
CA THR A 63 -17.28 6.08 -6.40
C THR A 63 -15.78 5.89 -6.58
N ASP A 64 -15.34 5.87 -7.83
CA ASP A 64 -13.95 5.81 -8.26
C ASP A 64 -13.65 7.03 -9.13
N PRO A 65 -13.31 8.19 -8.51
CA PRO A 65 -13.11 9.45 -9.23
C PRO A 65 -11.85 9.40 -10.13
N PRO A 66 -11.77 10.27 -11.16
CA PRO A 66 -10.64 10.31 -12.07
C PRO A 66 -9.31 10.64 -11.37
N TYR A 67 -8.22 10.00 -11.80
CA TYR A 67 -6.88 10.16 -11.24
C TYR A 67 -6.10 11.28 -11.93
N TYR A 68 -6.04 12.46 -11.29
CA TYR A 68 -5.17 13.61 -11.59
C TYR A 68 -4.73 13.75 -13.06
N ASP A 69 -3.49 13.38 -13.39
CA ASP A 69 -2.87 13.53 -14.70
C ASP A 69 -2.77 12.23 -15.51
N ASN A 70 -3.40 11.15 -15.05
CA ASN A 70 -3.04 9.81 -15.47
C ASN A 70 -3.49 9.50 -16.92
N ILE A 71 -4.72 9.92 -17.31
CA ILE A 71 -5.31 9.57 -18.63
C ILE A 71 -6.29 10.66 -19.10
N SER A 72 -6.18 11.10 -20.36
CA SER A 72 -7.18 11.95 -21.01
C SER A 72 -8.31 11.12 -21.64
N TYR A 73 -9.17 10.55 -20.81
CA TYR A 73 -10.20 9.59 -21.22
C TYR A 73 -11.13 10.10 -22.30
N ALA A 74 -11.53 11.37 -22.25
CA ALA A 74 -12.40 11.91 -23.27
C ALA A 74 -11.69 11.92 -24.63
N ASP A 75 -10.43 12.34 -24.72
CA ASP A 75 -9.68 12.30 -25.99
C ASP A 75 -9.53 10.87 -26.52
N LEU A 76 -9.26 9.90 -25.63
CA LEU A 76 -9.20 8.49 -26.00
C LEU A 76 -10.54 7.94 -26.49
N SER A 77 -11.63 8.39 -25.87
CA SER A 77 -12.98 7.92 -26.18
C SER A 77 -13.43 8.33 -27.58
N ASP A 78 -12.92 9.43 -28.14
CA ASP A 78 -13.28 9.89 -29.49
C ASP A 78 -12.96 8.86 -30.57
N PHE A 79 -11.89 8.07 -30.38
CA PHE A 79 -11.54 7.00 -31.30
C PHE A 79 -12.68 5.97 -31.46
N PHE A 80 -13.29 5.59 -30.34
CA PHE A 80 -14.42 4.65 -30.32
C PHE A 80 -15.76 5.34 -30.59
N PHE A 81 -15.90 6.61 -30.17
CA PHE A 81 -17.15 7.35 -30.22
C PHE A 81 -17.69 7.50 -31.63
N VAL A 82 -16.84 7.68 -32.64
CA VAL A 82 -17.28 7.78 -34.05
C VAL A 82 -18.05 6.53 -34.49
N TRP A 83 -17.61 5.35 -34.06
CA TRP A 83 -18.28 4.09 -34.37
C TRP A 83 -19.52 3.89 -33.50
N LEU A 84 -19.43 4.18 -32.19
CA LEU A 84 -20.59 4.09 -31.29
C LEU A 84 -21.72 4.98 -31.77
N ARG A 85 -21.44 6.26 -32.06
CA ARG A 85 -22.40 7.25 -32.56
C ARG A 85 -23.14 6.77 -33.79
N ARG A 86 -22.44 6.19 -34.76
CA ARG A 86 -23.05 5.70 -36.01
C ARG A 86 -24.00 4.51 -35.79
N ASN A 87 -23.71 3.66 -34.81
CA ASN A 87 -24.48 2.44 -34.57
C ASN A 87 -25.57 2.62 -33.50
N LEU A 88 -25.46 3.64 -32.65
CA LEU A 88 -26.30 3.80 -31.45
C LEU A 88 -27.09 5.11 -31.44
N SER A 89 -27.00 5.95 -32.47
CA SER A 89 -27.74 7.23 -32.52
C SER A 89 -29.25 7.08 -32.40
N ASP A 90 -29.80 5.97 -32.89
CA ASP A 90 -31.25 5.72 -32.83
C ASP A 90 -31.70 5.19 -31.46
N VAL A 91 -30.75 4.67 -30.66
CA VAL A 91 -30.97 4.11 -29.33
C VAL A 91 -30.69 5.16 -28.25
N TRP A 92 -29.61 5.93 -28.42
CA TRP A 92 -29.09 6.95 -27.49
C TRP A 92 -28.88 8.28 -28.24
N PRO A 93 -29.96 8.93 -28.68
CA PRO A 93 -29.88 10.11 -29.54
C PRO A 93 -29.25 11.31 -28.84
N GLU A 94 -29.45 11.46 -27.52
CA GLU A 94 -28.90 12.58 -26.75
C GLU A 94 -27.39 12.43 -26.55
N GLU A 95 -26.93 11.22 -26.19
CA GLU A 95 -25.52 10.90 -25.97
C GLU A 95 -24.73 10.92 -27.29
N CYS A 96 -25.38 10.61 -28.40
CA CYS A 96 -24.81 10.61 -29.75
C CYS A 96 -25.00 11.95 -30.51
N ALA A 97 -25.56 12.97 -29.85
CA ALA A 97 -25.90 14.24 -30.49
C ALA A 97 -24.67 15.06 -30.90
N THR A 98 -23.58 14.99 -30.12
CA THR A 98 -22.36 15.75 -30.38
C THR A 98 -21.48 15.08 -31.43
N LEU A 99 -20.56 15.85 -32.03
CA LEU A 99 -19.55 15.33 -32.96
C LEU A 99 -18.41 14.59 -32.27
N ALA A 100 -18.10 14.97 -31.03
CA ALA A 100 -17.04 14.41 -30.20
C ALA A 100 -17.50 14.34 -28.74
N THR A 101 -16.79 13.56 -27.92
CA THR A 101 -17.11 13.43 -26.49
C THR A 101 -16.82 14.72 -25.72
N PRO A 102 -17.58 15.06 -24.67
CA PRO A 102 -17.38 16.29 -23.91
C PRO A 102 -16.02 16.34 -23.22
N LYS A 103 -15.24 17.41 -23.45
CA LYS A 103 -13.89 17.60 -22.87
C LYS A 103 -13.86 18.54 -21.67
N ALA A 104 -14.78 19.51 -21.64
CA ALA A 104 -14.74 20.60 -20.66
C ALA A 104 -15.14 20.14 -19.26
N GLN A 105 -16.09 19.19 -19.18
CA GLN A 105 -16.55 18.62 -17.91
C GLN A 105 -15.62 17.54 -17.36
N GLU A 106 -14.63 17.08 -18.14
CA GLU A 106 -13.69 16.06 -17.68
C GLU A 106 -12.79 16.62 -16.57
N LEU A 107 -12.81 15.96 -15.42
CA LEU A 107 -12.06 16.37 -14.23
C LEU A 107 -10.67 15.70 -14.21
N ILE A 108 -9.75 16.25 -15.02
CA ILE A 108 -8.34 15.82 -15.10
C ILE A 108 -7.41 17.02 -15.13
N ALA A 109 -6.17 16.85 -14.66
CA ALA A 109 -5.11 17.87 -14.68
C ALA A 109 -4.39 17.91 -16.04
N ASN A 110 -5.11 18.25 -17.12
CA ASN A 110 -4.53 18.35 -18.46
C ASN A 110 -3.98 19.76 -18.78
N ARG A 111 -2.65 19.88 -18.79
CA ARG A 111 -1.92 21.16 -19.05
C ARG A 111 -2.19 21.74 -20.43
N TYR A 112 -2.38 20.90 -21.45
CA TYR A 112 -2.65 21.35 -22.82
C TYR A 112 -4.04 21.97 -22.94
N ARG A 113 -5.02 21.47 -22.18
CA ARG A 113 -6.38 22.03 -22.16
C ARG A 113 -6.48 23.28 -21.30
N ALA A 114 -5.83 23.29 -20.14
CA ALA A 114 -5.89 24.43 -19.20
C ALA A 114 -4.92 25.59 -19.57
N GLY A 115 -3.98 25.35 -20.48
CA GLY A 115 -3.02 26.33 -20.98
C GLY A 115 -1.79 26.56 -20.09
N SER A 116 -1.81 26.13 -18.83
CA SER A 116 -0.62 26.04 -17.97
C SER A 116 -0.73 24.86 -17.02
N LYS A 117 0.37 24.53 -16.33
CA LYS A 117 0.35 23.50 -15.29
C LYS A 117 -0.57 23.93 -14.15
N GLU A 118 -0.34 25.11 -13.60
CA GLU A 118 -1.02 25.65 -12.43
C GLU A 118 -2.54 25.71 -12.63
N LYS A 119 -2.99 26.11 -13.83
CA LYS A 119 -4.42 26.13 -14.17
C LYS A 119 -5.03 24.73 -14.25
N ALA A 120 -4.27 23.75 -14.73
CA ALA A 120 -4.74 22.37 -14.80
C ALA A 120 -4.88 21.75 -13.41
N GLU A 121 -3.92 22.04 -12.53
CA GLU A 121 -3.98 21.65 -11.13
C GLU A 121 -5.21 22.28 -10.49
N GLN A 122 -5.35 23.61 -10.53
CA GLN A 122 -6.49 24.34 -9.97
C GLN A 122 -7.86 23.81 -10.47
N HIS A 123 -8.00 23.52 -11.77
CA HIS A 123 -9.22 22.93 -12.33
C HIS A 123 -9.56 21.59 -11.68
N PHE A 124 -8.55 20.73 -11.51
CA PHE A 124 -8.74 19.45 -10.84
C PHE A 124 -9.07 19.62 -9.35
N GLU A 125 -8.28 20.40 -8.61
CA GLU A 125 -8.47 20.51 -7.14
C GLU A 125 -9.83 21.12 -6.81
N SER A 126 -10.22 22.20 -7.50
CA SER A 126 -11.51 22.86 -7.28
C SER A 126 -12.68 21.96 -7.67
N GLY A 127 -12.64 21.32 -8.84
CA GLY A 127 -13.72 20.42 -9.25
C GLY A 127 -13.81 19.15 -8.40
N MET A 128 -12.69 18.66 -7.86
CA MET A 128 -12.69 17.54 -6.92
C MET A 128 -13.25 17.97 -5.56
N ALA A 129 -12.88 19.15 -5.06
CA ALA A 129 -13.42 19.70 -3.82
C ALA A 129 -14.94 19.93 -3.92
N GLU A 130 -15.43 20.47 -5.04
CA GLU A 130 -16.86 20.61 -5.33
C GLU A 130 -17.57 19.25 -5.30
N PHE A 131 -17.03 18.25 -6.01
CA PHE A 131 -17.60 16.91 -6.02
C PHE A 131 -17.63 16.28 -4.63
N MET A 132 -16.56 16.43 -3.84
CA MET A 132 -16.52 15.89 -2.48
C MET A 132 -17.51 16.60 -1.56
N ALA A 133 -17.76 17.89 -1.74
CA ALA A 133 -18.79 18.62 -1.00
C ALA A 133 -20.20 18.12 -1.34
N ASP A 134 -20.46 17.84 -2.63
CA ASP A 134 -21.72 17.22 -3.07
C ASP A 134 -21.89 15.82 -2.44
N VAL A 135 -20.82 15.02 -2.38
CA VAL A 135 -20.83 13.71 -1.70
C VAL A 135 -21.07 13.85 -0.19
N ALA A 136 -20.45 14.82 0.47
CA ALA A 136 -20.61 15.07 1.90
C ALA A 136 -22.05 15.43 2.27
N THR A 137 -22.70 16.23 1.43
CA THR A 137 -24.06 16.72 1.65
C THR A 137 -25.13 15.72 1.21
N SER A 138 -24.87 14.92 0.16
CA SER A 138 -25.87 14.06 -0.47
C SER A 138 -25.84 12.61 0.02
N GLN A 139 -24.78 12.15 0.69
CA GLN A 139 -24.72 10.76 1.16
C GLN A 139 -25.71 10.46 2.30
N HIS A 140 -26.14 9.21 2.41
CA HIS A 140 -26.95 8.75 3.53
C HIS A 140 -26.16 8.78 4.85
N PRO A 141 -26.63 9.44 5.93
CA PRO A 141 -25.83 9.65 7.14
C PRO A 141 -25.49 8.36 7.90
N SER A 142 -26.31 7.32 7.80
CA SER A 142 -26.08 6.05 8.48
C SER A 142 -25.05 5.15 7.80
N VAL A 143 -24.77 5.35 6.50
CA VAL A 143 -23.90 4.47 5.70
C VAL A 143 -22.72 5.29 5.18
N PRO A 144 -21.47 4.85 5.36
CA PRO A 144 -20.33 5.63 4.88
C PRO A 144 -20.28 5.63 3.35
N ALA A 145 -19.75 6.71 2.77
CA ALA A 145 -19.34 6.72 1.38
C ALA A 145 -18.03 5.95 1.20
N THR A 146 -17.88 5.23 0.09
CA THR A 146 -16.65 4.55 -0.28
C THR A 146 -16.03 5.20 -1.51
N ILE A 147 -14.79 5.65 -1.38
CA ILE A 147 -14.08 6.37 -2.44
C ILE A 147 -12.81 5.59 -2.79
N TYR A 148 -12.73 5.12 -4.03
CA TYR A 148 -11.62 4.34 -4.54
C TYR A 148 -10.54 5.28 -5.05
N TYR A 149 -9.28 4.98 -4.73
CA TYR A 149 -8.17 5.76 -5.24
C TYR A 149 -6.91 4.90 -5.41
N ALA A 150 -6.27 5.00 -6.56
CA ALA A 150 -5.01 4.31 -6.83
C ALA A 150 -3.83 5.18 -6.39
N TYR A 151 -3.06 4.70 -5.41
CA TYR A 151 -1.82 5.35 -4.99
C TYR A 151 -0.69 4.92 -5.92
N LYS A 152 0.09 5.88 -6.40
CA LYS A 152 1.36 5.60 -7.07
C LYS A 152 2.47 6.19 -6.22
N ALA A 153 3.14 5.35 -5.43
CA ALA A 153 4.32 5.77 -4.69
C ALA A 153 5.43 6.07 -5.70
N THR A 154 5.59 7.33 -6.11
CA THR A 154 6.86 8.02 -6.41
C THR A 154 6.60 9.28 -7.25
N GLU A 155 6.77 10.44 -6.63
CA GLU A 155 7.46 11.57 -7.26
C GLU A 155 8.44 12.20 -6.25
N SER A 156 9.33 11.39 -5.67
CA SER A 156 10.55 11.90 -5.05
C SER A 156 11.59 12.16 -6.15
N LYS A 157 11.47 13.30 -6.83
CA LYS A 157 12.59 13.90 -7.55
C LYS A 157 13.09 15.11 -6.74
N ASP A 158 14.37 15.11 -6.42
CA ASP A 158 15.14 16.24 -5.92
C ASP A 158 14.86 16.73 -4.49
N GLY A 159 14.67 15.82 -3.53
CA GLY A 159 14.74 16.14 -2.09
C GLY A 159 13.67 17.10 -1.55
N ALA A 160 12.76 17.58 -2.40
CA ALA A 160 11.55 18.28 -2.03
C ALA A 160 10.39 17.29 -2.09
N VAL A 161 9.75 17.04 -0.95
CA VAL A 161 8.47 16.35 -0.89
C VAL A 161 7.47 17.22 -1.64
N ARG A 162 7.22 16.92 -2.92
CA ARG A 162 6.14 17.57 -3.66
C ARG A 162 4.83 16.96 -3.20
N SER A 163 3.86 17.83 -2.96
CA SER A 163 2.45 17.49 -2.79
C SER A 163 2.06 16.53 -3.92
N THR A 164 1.86 15.28 -3.57
CA THR A 164 1.43 14.25 -4.52
C THR A 164 -0.03 14.55 -4.90
N GLY A 165 -0.51 14.07 -6.06
CA GLY A 165 -1.95 14.18 -6.39
C GLY A 165 -2.87 13.57 -5.32
N TRP A 166 -2.32 12.75 -4.43
CA TRP A 166 -2.94 12.20 -3.23
C TRP A 166 -3.19 13.25 -2.13
N ASP A 167 -2.24 14.15 -1.88
CA ASP A 167 -2.35 15.16 -0.82
C ASP A 167 -3.46 16.16 -1.16
N THR A 168 -3.49 16.62 -2.42
CA THR A 168 -4.57 17.45 -2.98
C THR A 168 -5.93 16.76 -2.86
N PHE A 169 -5.99 15.47 -3.20
CA PHE A 169 -7.23 14.71 -3.15
C PHE A 169 -7.75 14.53 -1.72
N LEU A 170 -6.88 14.11 -0.79
CA LEU A 170 -7.24 13.99 0.62
C LEU A 170 -7.63 15.35 1.22
N GLN A 171 -6.92 16.42 0.85
CA GLN A 171 -7.28 17.79 1.25
C GLN A 171 -8.70 18.14 0.77
N ALA A 172 -9.04 17.83 -0.49
CA ALA A 172 -10.40 18.04 -1.00
C ALA A 172 -11.47 17.24 -0.23
N VAL A 173 -11.19 15.99 0.15
CA VAL A 173 -12.08 15.16 1.00
C VAL A 173 -12.29 15.82 2.37
N LEU A 174 -11.21 16.27 3.01
CA LEU A 174 -11.23 16.90 4.34
C LEU A 174 -11.89 18.28 4.34
N ASP A 175 -11.64 19.08 3.32
CA ASP A 175 -12.21 20.42 3.13
C ASP A 175 -13.70 20.36 2.85
N ALA A 176 -14.14 19.32 2.12
CA ALA A 176 -15.56 19.00 1.94
C ALA A 176 -16.28 18.61 3.24
N GLY A 177 -15.56 18.47 4.35
CA GLY A 177 -16.13 18.10 5.64
C GLY A 177 -16.34 16.60 5.79
N LEU A 178 -15.66 15.77 4.99
CA LEU A 178 -15.63 14.33 5.22
C LEU A 178 -14.52 13.98 6.21
N LEU A 179 -14.83 13.04 7.09
CA LEU A 179 -13.87 12.36 7.94
C LEU A 179 -13.61 10.96 7.37
N VAL A 180 -12.36 10.52 7.44
CA VAL A 180 -11.97 9.16 7.04
C VAL A 180 -12.11 8.27 8.26
N THR A 181 -12.99 7.27 8.17
CA THR A 181 -13.25 6.32 9.27
C THR A 181 -12.45 5.05 9.15
N ALA A 182 -12.07 4.66 7.93
CA ALA A 182 -11.25 3.50 7.66
C ALA A 182 -10.63 3.63 6.27
N THR A 183 -9.56 2.89 6.04
CA THR A 183 -9.02 2.66 4.70
C THR A 183 -8.76 1.20 4.48
N TRP A 184 -9.09 0.70 3.30
CA TRP A 184 -8.89 -0.69 2.96
C TRP A 184 -7.95 -0.79 1.76
N PRO A 185 -6.75 -1.37 1.92
CA PRO A 185 -5.91 -1.69 0.78
C PRO A 185 -6.62 -2.77 -0.06
N MET A 186 -6.59 -2.62 -1.37
CA MET A 186 -7.20 -3.54 -2.32
C MET A 186 -6.24 -3.84 -3.47
N ARG A 187 -6.11 -5.12 -3.80
CA ARG A 187 -5.32 -5.58 -4.94
C ARG A 187 -6.18 -5.49 -6.20
N THR A 188 -5.91 -4.51 -7.05
CA THR A 188 -6.70 -4.24 -8.26
C THR A 188 -6.00 -4.69 -9.55
N GLU A 189 -4.70 -5.00 -9.50
CA GLU A 189 -3.94 -5.38 -10.70
C GLU A 189 -3.80 -6.90 -10.87
N ARG A 190 -3.98 -7.34 -12.11
CA ARG A 190 -3.71 -8.73 -12.53
C ARG A 190 -2.20 -8.93 -12.61
N GLN A 191 -1.65 -9.97 -11.98
CA GLN A 191 -0.27 -10.41 -12.19
C GLN A 191 -0.04 -10.63 -13.70
N GLY A 192 0.81 -9.79 -14.33
CA GLY A 192 1.21 -9.97 -15.73
C GLY A 192 0.88 -8.84 -16.72
N ARG A 193 0.85 -7.56 -16.32
CA ARG A 193 1.00 -6.48 -17.32
C ARG A 193 2.45 -6.45 -17.81
N SER A 194 2.67 -6.40 -19.11
CA SER A 194 4.00 -6.27 -19.72
C SER A 194 4.76 -4.99 -19.30
N THR A 195 4.09 -3.99 -18.73
CA THR A 195 4.70 -2.79 -18.13
C THR A 195 5.21 -3.00 -16.69
N SER A 196 4.90 -4.12 -16.03
CA SER A 196 5.41 -4.48 -14.69
C SER A 196 6.77 -5.18 -14.73
N ILE A 197 7.35 -5.40 -15.92
CA ILE A 197 8.71 -5.90 -16.06
C ILE A 197 9.66 -4.70 -15.89
N GLY A 198 10.22 -4.56 -14.68
CA GLY A 198 11.27 -3.58 -14.38
C GLY A 198 10.82 -2.27 -13.72
N THR A 199 9.53 -2.11 -13.40
CA THR A 199 9.07 -1.03 -12.51
C THR A 199 8.36 -1.63 -11.30
N ASN A 200 8.87 -1.35 -10.10
CA ASN A 200 8.17 -1.56 -8.82
C ASN A 200 6.97 -0.59 -8.71
N ALA A 201 6.11 -0.56 -9.72
CA ALA A 201 4.87 0.18 -9.68
C ALA A 201 3.95 -0.55 -8.70
N LEU A 202 3.70 0.06 -7.54
CA LEU A 202 2.78 -0.47 -6.54
C LEU A 202 1.46 -0.90 -7.18
N ALA A 203 1.01 -2.11 -6.83
CA ALA A 203 -0.13 -2.81 -7.41
C ALA A 203 -1.43 -2.66 -6.58
N SER A 204 -1.47 -1.68 -5.67
CA SER A 204 -2.48 -1.58 -4.61
C SER A 204 -3.27 -0.27 -4.70
N SER A 205 -4.59 -0.37 -4.89
CA SER A 205 -5.50 0.76 -4.69
C SER A 205 -5.97 0.80 -3.23
N ILE A 206 -6.53 1.92 -2.77
CA ILE A 206 -7.12 2.06 -1.44
C ILE A 206 -8.58 2.47 -1.60
N VAL A 207 -9.43 1.88 -0.77
CA VAL A 207 -10.80 2.38 -0.53
C VAL A 207 -10.79 3.23 0.71
N LEU A 208 -11.08 4.53 0.57
CA LEU A 208 -11.37 5.43 1.68
C LEU A 208 -12.82 5.26 2.10
N VAL A 209 -13.06 5.02 3.39
CA VAL A 209 -14.41 4.94 3.97
C VAL A 209 -14.68 6.25 4.69
N CYS A 210 -15.55 7.07 4.12
CA CYS A 210 -15.77 8.44 4.55
C CYS A 210 -17.14 8.64 5.18
N ARG A 211 -17.23 9.51 6.17
CA ARG A 211 -18.50 9.98 6.75
C ARG A 211 -18.48 11.51 6.87
N PRO A 212 -19.63 12.19 6.88
CA PRO A 212 -19.66 13.61 7.21
C PRO A 212 -19.12 13.84 8.63
N ARG A 213 -18.16 14.76 8.76
CA ARG A 213 -17.61 15.20 10.02
C ARG A 213 -18.66 15.91 10.85
N SER A 214 -18.64 15.70 12.16
CA SER A 214 -19.53 16.44 13.06
C SER A 214 -19.31 17.95 12.93
N ILE A 215 -20.40 18.71 12.86
CA ILE A 215 -20.34 20.18 12.91
C ILE A 215 -19.75 20.71 14.23
N THR A 216 -19.73 19.88 15.28
CA THR A 216 -19.14 20.18 16.59
C THR A 216 -17.77 19.53 16.76
N ALA A 217 -17.11 19.12 15.67
CA ALA A 217 -15.78 18.52 15.75
C ALA A 217 -14.79 19.48 16.44
N PRO A 218 -13.97 18.99 17.38
CA PRO A 218 -13.06 19.84 18.12
C PRO A 218 -11.92 20.35 17.24
N LEU A 219 -11.37 21.50 17.62
CA LEU A 219 -10.03 21.91 17.19
C LEU A 219 -9.01 21.12 18.01
N ALA A 220 -7.85 20.85 17.42
CA ALA A 220 -6.71 20.29 18.12
C ALA A 220 -5.46 21.12 17.85
N THR A 221 -4.53 21.10 18.78
CA THR A 221 -3.15 21.56 18.59
C THR A 221 -2.32 20.45 17.95
N ARG A 222 -1.17 20.80 17.34
CA ARG A 222 -0.18 19.80 16.87
C ARG A 222 0.18 18.78 17.95
N GLY A 223 0.30 19.22 19.21
CA GLY A 223 0.62 18.34 20.34
C GLY A 223 -0.48 17.33 20.65
N GLU A 224 -1.75 17.75 20.63
CA GLU A 224 -2.89 16.85 20.83
C GLU A 224 -3.02 15.84 19.68
N PHE A 225 -2.83 16.29 18.44
CA PHE A 225 -2.80 15.40 17.28
C PHE A 225 -1.69 14.35 17.39
N MET A 226 -0.46 14.76 17.71
CA MET A 226 0.66 13.83 17.91
C MET A 226 0.42 12.87 19.08
N GLY A 227 -0.17 13.35 20.17
CA GLY A 227 -0.53 12.50 21.31
C GLY A 227 -1.56 11.43 20.92
N ALA A 228 -2.56 11.81 20.13
CA ALA A 228 -3.56 10.88 19.62
C ALA A 228 -2.97 9.87 18.63
N LEU A 229 -2.08 10.29 17.73
CA LEU A 229 -1.36 9.39 16.84
C LEU A 229 -0.54 8.36 17.62
N ARG A 230 0.28 8.78 18.57
CA ARG A 230 1.11 7.86 19.38
C ARG A 230 0.29 6.89 20.22
N ALA A 231 -0.94 7.26 20.59
CA ALA A 231 -1.84 6.38 21.34
C ALA A 231 -2.54 5.33 20.46
N GLU A 232 -2.92 5.68 19.23
CA GLU A 232 -3.78 4.84 18.38
C GLU A 232 -3.02 4.11 17.26
N LEU A 233 -1.94 4.70 16.73
CA LEU A 233 -1.20 4.14 15.61
C LEU A 233 -0.50 2.80 15.94
N PRO A 234 0.09 2.57 17.14
CA PRO A 234 0.72 1.30 17.45
C PRO A 234 -0.21 0.10 17.28
N GLU A 235 -1.45 0.18 17.79
CA GLU A 235 -2.41 -0.92 17.66
C GLU A 235 -2.85 -1.11 16.21
N ALA A 236 -3.05 -0.01 15.46
CA ALA A 236 -3.38 -0.08 14.05
C ALA A 236 -2.28 -0.75 13.21
N VAL A 237 -1.01 -0.43 13.48
CA VAL A 237 0.15 -1.04 12.81
C VAL A 237 0.23 -2.53 13.14
N ARG A 238 0.02 -2.92 14.41
CA ARG A 238 -0.02 -4.34 14.80
C ARG A 238 -1.14 -5.11 14.10
N LEU A 239 -2.32 -4.51 13.94
CA LEU A 239 -3.42 -5.11 13.18
C LEU A 239 -3.03 -5.30 11.71
N LEU A 240 -2.41 -4.30 11.07
CA LEU A 240 -1.95 -4.40 9.68
C LEU A 240 -0.86 -5.47 9.51
N GLN A 241 0.11 -5.52 10.41
CA GLN A 241 1.14 -6.56 10.43
C GLN A 241 0.51 -7.94 10.62
N SER A 242 -0.44 -8.11 11.55
CA SER A 242 -1.15 -9.39 11.76
C SER A 242 -1.94 -9.83 10.52
N GLY A 243 -2.47 -8.88 9.75
CA GLY A 243 -3.12 -9.10 8.45
C GLY A 243 -2.16 -9.42 7.31
N ASN A 244 -0.85 -9.54 7.58
CA ASN A 244 0.19 -9.83 6.61
C ASN A 244 0.28 -8.82 5.45
N ILE A 245 0.12 -7.54 5.78
CA ILE A 245 0.39 -6.46 4.84
C ILE A 245 1.91 -6.37 4.62
N ALA A 246 2.34 -6.41 3.35
CA ALA A 246 3.77 -6.35 3.02
C ALA A 246 4.39 -5.02 3.50
N PRO A 247 5.68 -4.98 3.89
CA PRO A 247 6.32 -3.75 4.36
C PRO A 247 6.21 -2.59 3.39
N VAL A 248 6.38 -2.85 2.08
CA VAL A 248 6.25 -1.84 1.04
C VAL A 248 4.85 -1.21 1.00
N ASP A 249 3.83 -1.96 1.40
CA ASP A 249 2.43 -1.51 1.50
C ASP A 249 2.08 -0.97 2.90
N LEU A 250 2.92 -1.18 3.92
CA LEU A 250 2.61 -0.86 5.32
C LEU A 250 2.54 0.65 5.56
N ALA A 251 3.49 1.41 5.03
CA ALA A 251 3.47 2.88 5.12
C ALA A 251 2.17 3.43 4.52
N GLN A 252 1.80 2.93 3.33
CA GLN A 252 0.58 3.32 2.64
C GLN A 252 -0.69 2.90 3.39
N SER A 253 -0.69 1.70 3.97
CA SER A 253 -1.82 1.17 4.74
C SER A 253 -2.01 1.91 6.07
N THR A 254 -0.92 2.45 6.63
CA THR A 254 -0.92 3.24 7.88
C THR A 254 -1.44 4.67 7.67
N ILE A 255 -1.37 5.19 6.43
CA ILE A 255 -1.97 6.49 6.08
C ILE A 255 -3.43 6.55 6.53
N GLY A 256 -4.18 5.46 6.38
CA GLY A 256 -5.59 5.46 6.75
C GLY A 256 -5.88 5.66 8.22
N PRO A 257 -5.37 4.79 9.10
CA PRO A 257 -5.45 5.01 10.54
C PRO A 257 -4.95 6.41 10.94
N GLY A 258 -3.82 6.86 10.39
CA GLY A 258 -3.27 8.20 10.69
C GLY A 258 -4.17 9.35 10.23
N ILE A 259 -4.68 9.31 8.99
CA ILE A 259 -5.61 10.30 8.45
C ILE A 259 -6.97 10.21 9.13
N GLY A 260 -7.38 9.03 9.62
CA GLY A 260 -8.55 8.89 10.48
C GLY A 260 -8.42 9.71 11.76
N VAL A 261 -7.24 9.66 12.40
CA VAL A 261 -6.92 10.52 13.55
C VAL A 261 -6.92 11.99 13.19
N PHE A 262 -6.36 12.38 12.04
CA PHE A 262 -6.31 13.78 11.60
C PHE A 262 -7.71 14.33 11.26
N SER A 263 -8.49 13.55 10.50
CA SER A 263 -9.75 13.97 9.90
C SER A 263 -10.91 14.13 10.88
N ARG A 264 -10.83 13.56 12.09
CA ARG A 264 -11.87 13.74 13.12
C ARG A 264 -11.88 15.15 13.71
N TYR A 265 -10.76 15.88 13.64
CA TYR A 265 -10.68 17.26 14.09
C TYR A 265 -11.27 18.18 13.02
N ALA A 266 -11.87 19.29 13.46
CA ALA A 266 -12.31 20.33 12.54
C ALA A 266 -11.10 20.96 11.83
N LYS A 267 -10.05 21.27 12.62
CA LYS A 267 -8.73 21.71 12.15
C LYS A 267 -7.68 21.36 13.21
N VAL A 268 -6.46 21.07 12.76
CA VAL A 268 -5.28 21.04 13.62
C VAL A 268 -4.54 22.36 13.47
N VAL A 269 -4.34 23.07 14.57
CA VAL A 269 -3.76 24.42 14.61
C VAL A 269 -2.30 24.35 15.03
N GLU A 270 -1.46 25.01 14.26
CA GLU A 270 -0.03 25.16 14.50
C GLU A 270 0.26 26.28 15.51
N ALA A 271 1.49 26.32 16.03
CA ALA A 271 1.88 27.32 17.04
C ALA A 271 1.78 28.77 16.54
N ASP A 272 1.88 29.00 15.24
CA ASP A 272 1.72 30.29 14.59
C ASP A 272 0.24 30.66 14.30
N GLY A 273 -0.70 29.79 14.67
CA GLY A 273 -2.13 29.94 14.43
C GLY A 273 -2.59 29.51 13.04
N SER A 274 -1.68 29.04 12.17
CA SER A 274 -2.03 28.46 10.87
C SER A 274 -2.69 27.09 11.02
N THR A 275 -3.39 26.65 9.96
CA THR A 275 -3.96 25.30 9.91
C THR A 275 -2.94 24.35 9.30
N MET A 276 -2.66 23.24 9.98
CA MET A 276 -1.80 22.16 9.48
C MET A 276 -2.37 21.61 8.16
N THR A 277 -1.51 21.45 7.15
CA THR A 277 -1.90 20.88 5.87
C THR A 277 -1.97 19.36 5.94
N VAL A 278 -2.68 18.71 4.99
CA VAL A 278 -2.65 17.24 4.87
C VAL A 278 -1.24 16.71 4.64
N SER A 279 -0.43 17.41 3.85
CA SER A 279 0.96 17.05 3.60
C SER A 279 1.76 17.00 4.90
N ASP A 280 1.62 18.02 5.76
CA ASP A 280 2.31 18.04 7.06
C ASP A 280 1.81 16.94 8.00
N ALA A 281 0.51 16.67 7.97
CA ALA A 281 -0.08 15.58 8.76
C ALA A 281 0.43 14.21 8.31
N LEU A 282 0.56 13.97 7.01
CA LEU A 282 1.13 12.71 6.46
C LEU A 282 2.59 12.54 6.83
N ALA A 283 3.39 13.61 6.81
CA ALA A 283 4.77 13.57 7.31
C ALA A 283 4.80 13.12 8.78
N LEU A 284 3.96 13.73 9.63
CA LEU A 284 3.86 13.35 11.05
C LEU A 284 3.38 11.90 11.25
N ILE A 285 2.46 11.41 10.42
CA ILE A 285 2.00 10.01 10.48
C ILE A 285 3.15 9.06 10.15
N ASN A 286 3.96 9.37 9.14
CA ASN A 286 5.13 8.58 8.79
C ASN A 286 6.20 8.62 9.89
N ASP A 287 6.41 9.79 10.52
CA ASP A 287 7.33 9.91 11.66
C ASP A 287 6.89 9.03 12.83
N VAL A 288 5.59 9.05 13.19
CA VAL A 288 5.06 8.21 14.27
C VAL A 288 5.09 6.72 13.89
N LEU A 289 4.85 6.37 12.63
CA LEU A 289 5.01 4.99 12.14
C LEU A 289 6.45 4.51 12.33
N ALA A 290 7.44 5.34 11.98
CA ALA A 290 8.84 5.02 12.22
C ALA A 290 9.13 4.84 13.72
N GLU A 291 8.58 5.71 14.59
CA GLU A 291 8.68 5.54 16.05
C GLU A 291 8.07 4.21 16.54
N VAL A 292 6.94 3.78 15.97
CA VAL A 292 6.29 2.50 16.31
C VAL A 292 7.16 1.32 15.91
N ILE A 293 7.66 1.30 14.67
CA ILE A 293 8.54 0.23 14.16
C ILE A 293 9.84 0.18 14.97
N ASP A 294 10.41 1.33 15.31
CA ASP A 294 11.60 1.44 16.15
C ASP A 294 11.35 0.95 17.58
N GLY A 295 10.14 1.16 18.12
CA GLY A 295 9.73 0.66 19.42
C GLY A 295 9.72 -0.88 19.50
N GLU A 296 9.43 -1.57 18.40
CA GLU A 296 9.48 -3.04 18.33
C GLU A 296 10.90 -3.58 18.50
N GLU A 297 11.93 -2.80 18.14
CA GLU A 297 13.35 -3.16 18.37
C GLU A 297 13.64 -3.40 19.85
N ALA A 298 12.94 -2.72 20.76
CA ALA A 298 13.18 -2.82 22.19
C ALA A 298 12.84 -4.21 22.77
N GLU A 299 11.90 -4.93 22.16
CA GLU A 299 11.43 -6.27 22.56
C GLU A 299 12.34 -7.41 22.05
N LEU A 300 13.35 -7.09 21.22
CA LEU A 300 14.31 -8.05 20.68
C LEU A 300 15.42 -8.38 21.68
N ASP A 301 16.07 -9.52 21.49
CA ASP A 301 17.24 -9.91 22.29
C ASP A 301 18.41 -8.94 22.09
N ALA A 302 19.33 -8.90 23.06
CA ALA A 302 20.41 -7.91 23.10
C ALA A 302 21.33 -7.97 21.88
N ASP A 303 21.58 -9.17 21.35
CA ASP A 303 22.49 -9.41 20.23
C ASP A 303 21.83 -8.96 18.92
N THR A 304 20.55 -9.28 18.74
CA THR A 304 19.74 -8.78 17.62
C THR A 304 19.67 -7.25 17.60
N ARG A 305 19.46 -6.59 18.75
CA ARG A 305 19.45 -5.11 18.81
C ARG A 305 20.79 -4.50 18.45
N PHE A 306 21.89 -5.16 18.79
CA PHE A 306 23.21 -4.77 18.30
C PHE A 306 23.28 -4.92 16.77
N ALA A 307 22.89 -6.07 16.23
CA ALA A 307 22.95 -6.36 14.80
C ALA A 307 22.13 -5.37 13.98
N VAL A 308 20.90 -5.04 14.40
CA VAL A 308 20.04 -4.02 13.77
C VAL A 308 20.72 -2.65 13.77
N SER A 309 21.30 -2.25 14.89
CA SER A 309 21.96 -0.94 15.02
C SER A 309 23.23 -0.84 14.16
N TRP A 310 24.01 -1.92 14.09
CA TRP A 310 25.19 -2.03 13.25
C TRP A 310 24.83 -2.04 11.77
N TYR A 311 23.87 -2.88 11.39
CA TYR A 311 23.31 -2.95 10.04
C TYR A 311 22.82 -1.58 9.59
N SER A 312 22.09 -0.85 10.43
CA SER A 312 21.59 0.49 10.11
C SER A 312 22.69 1.54 9.88
N GLN A 313 23.94 1.29 10.28
CA GLN A 313 25.04 2.24 10.11
C GLN A 313 25.97 1.82 8.97
N PHE A 314 26.33 0.55 8.92
CA PHE A 314 27.40 0.03 8.06
C PHE A 314 26.94 -1.06 7.10
N GLY A 315 25.70 -1.55 7.22
CA GLY A 315 25.23 -2.72 6.49
C GLY A 315 26.10 -3.93 6.82
N TYR A 316 26.54 -4.65 5.80
CA TYR A 316 27.51 -5.76 5.91
C TYR A 316 28.96 -5.31 5.72
N SER A 317 29.21 -4.01 5.47
CA SER A 317 30.58 -3.53 5.25
C SER A 317 31.40 -3.59 6.55
N PRO A 318 32.69 -3.98 6.49
CA PRO A 318 33.58 -3.94 7.65
C PRO A 318 33.74 -2.52 8.20
N SER A 319 33.76 -2.40 9.53
CA SER A 319 34.06 -1.16 10.24
C SER A 319 34.84 -1.46 11.53
N LYS A 320 35.23 -0.44 12.30
CA LYS A 320 36.15 -0.61 13.43
C LYS A 320 35.54 -1.46 14.55
N SER A 321 36.25 -2.51 14.96
CA SER A 321 35.85 -3.36 16.10
C SER A 321 35.71 -2.60 17.43
N GLY A 322 36.45 -1.50 17.62
CA GLY A 322 36.30 -0.63 18.79
C GLY A 322 34.96 0.09 18.85
N ASP A 323 34.40 0.48 17.69
CA ASP A 323 33.07 1.06 17.60
C ASP A 323 32.00 -0.02 17.87
N ALA A 324 32.24 -1.24 17.37
CA ALA A 324 31.39 -2.40 17.61
C ALA A 324 31.32 -2.77 19.10
N ASP A 325 32.46 -2.83 19.81
CA ASP A 325 32.48 -3.10 21.26
C ASP A 325 31.74 -2.02 22.06
N GLY A 326 31.88 -0.75 21.66
CA GLY A 326 31.13 0.35 22.26
C GLY A 326 29.61 0.20 22.08
N GLN A 327 29.16 -0.16 20.88
CA GLN A 327 27.75 -0.37 20.57
C GLN A 327 27.18 -1.63 21.26
N ALA A 328 27.92 -2.73 21.28
CA ALA A 328 27.53 -3.96 21.98
C ALA A 328 27.27 -3.69 23.46
N ARG A 329 28.17 -2.97 24.13
CA ARG A 329 27.99 -2.58 25.54
C ARG A 329 26.78 -1.69 25.76
N ALA A 330 26.52 -0.75 24.84
CA ALA A 330 25.34 0.11 24.92
C ALA A 330 24.01 -0.68 24.78
N LYS A 331 24.02 -1.84 24.12
CA LYS A 331 22.87 -2.74 23.96
C LYS A 331 22.82 -3.87 25.00
N ASN A 332 23.67 -3.81 26.04
CA ASN A 332 23.82 -4.83 27.08
C ASN A 332 24.28 -6.21 26.57
N THR A 333 25.17 -6.21 25.58
CA THR A 333 25.88 -7.42 25.12
C THR A 333 27.40 -7.18 25.03
N SER A 334 28.14 -8.13 24.47
CA SER A 334 29.59 -8.05 24.21
C SER A 334 29.89 -8.46 22.78
N LEU A 335 30.99 -7.94 22.22
CA LEU A 335 31.40 -8.30 20.87
C LEU A 335 31.64 -9.81 20.73
N THR A 336 32.21 -10.45 21.76
CA THR A 336 32.38 -11.91 21.81
C THR A 336 31.03 -12.63 21.83
N GLY A 337 30.05 -12.15 22.59
CA GLY A 337 28.72 -12.75 22.61
C GLY A 337 28.04 -12.68 21.24
N VAL A 338 28.22 -11.57 20.52
CA VAL A 338 27.70 -11.40 19.14
C VAL A 338 28.41 -12.32 18.15
N THR A 339 29.72 -12.51 18.27
CA THR A 339 30.45 -13.45 17.39
C THR A 339 30.13 -14.90 17.70
N ASP A 340 29.96 -15.24 18.99
CA ASP A 340 29.57 -16.59 19.43
C ASP A 340 28.14 -16.93 19.01
N ALA A 341 27.28 -15.90 18.92
CA ALA A 341 25.91 -15.99 18.39
C ALA A 341 25.85 -15.95 16.86
N GLY A 342 26.93 -16.26 16.12
CA GLY A 342 26.87 -16.38 14.67
C GLY A 342 26.41 -15.14 13.88
N ILE A 343 26.39 -13.94 14.47
CA ILE A 343 25.87 -12.72 13.81
C ILE A 343 26.93 -12.08 12.89
N GLY A 344 28.21 -12.19 13.25
CA GLY A 344 29.30 -11.56 12.53
C GLY A 344 30.66 -12.00 13.04
N GLU A 345 31.70 -11.45 12.43
CA GLU A 345 33.09 -11.76 12.78
C GLU A 345 33.90 -10.51 13.10
N SER A 346 34.87 -10.66 13.99
CA SER A 346 35.87 -9.65 14.30
C SER A 346 37.25 -10.14 13.88
N HIS A 347 37.82 -9.54 12.83
CA HIS A 347 39.15 -9.88 12.33
C HIS A 347 39.97 -8.61 12.01
N GLY A 348 41.27 -8.63 12.29
CA GLY A 348 42.17 -7.54 11.88
C GLY A 348 41.90 -6.16 12.53
N GLY A 349 41.15 -6.10 13.63
CA GLY A 349 40.70 -4.85 14.24
C GLY A 349 39.42 -4.28 13.64
N GLU A 350 38.78 -5.01 12.73
CA GLU A 350 37.50 -4.70 12.10
C GLU A 350 36.43 -5.70 12.54
N PHE A 351 35.16 -5.29 12.49
CA PHE A 351 33.98 -6.10 12.70
C PHE A 351 33.02 -5.92 11.53
N ARG A 352 32.36 -7.00 11.12
CA ARG A 352 31.31 -7.01 10.09
C ARG A 352 30.25 -8.05 10.42
N LEU A 353 29.04 -7.86 9.90
CA LEU A 353 27.98 -8.87 9.93
C LEU A 353 28.25 -9.91 8.83
N PHE A 354 27.81 -11.16 9.05
CA PHE A 354 27.86 -12.18 8.00
C PHE A 354 26.83 -11.88 6.91
N GLU A 355 27.23 -12.07 5.65
CA GLU A 355 26.32 -12.03 4.52
C GLU A 355 25.53 -13.36 4.43
N ARG A 356 24.37 -13.34 3.75
CA ARG A 356 23.49 -14.53 3.65
C ARG A 356 24.15 -15.73 2.97
N ASN A 357 25.17 -15.50 2.14
CA ASN A 357 25.96 -16.52 1.45
C ASN A 357 27.08 -17.14 2.32
N GLU A 358 27.36 -16.57 3.49
CA GLU A 358 28.37 -17.02 4.46
C GLU A 358 27.77 -17.82 5.62
N LEU A 359 26.44 -17.85 5.73
CA LEU A 359 25.72 -18.60 6.75
C LEU A 359 25.94 -20.11 6.59
N ASP A 360 25.98 -20.83 7.71
CA ASP A 360 26.22 -22.27 7.74
C ASP A 360 25.03 -23.03 7.14
N PRO A 361 25.18 -23.74 6.00
CA PRO A 361 24.06 -24.45 5.37
C PRO A 361 23.49 -25.57 6.25
N GLU A 362 24.24 -26.07 7.22
CA GLU A 362 23.82 -27.13 8.15
C GLU A 362 23.29 -26.59 9.49
N TRP A 363 23.12 -25.27 9.62
CA TRP A 363 22.60 -24.66 10.85
C TRP A 363 21.19 -25.17 11.19
N SER A 364 20.99 -25.41 12.48
CA SER A 364 19.75 -25.94 13.06
C SER A 364 19.39 -25.13 14.30
N PRO A 365 18.17 -24.58 14.40
CA PRO A 365 17.75 -23.81 15.57
C PRO A 365 17.65 -24.66 16.85
N VAL A 366 17.68 -25.99 16.73
CA VAL A 366 17.63 -26.92 17.87
C VAL A 366 19.02 -27.13 18.48
N ASP A 367 20.07 -27.03 17.66
CA ASP A 367 21.46 -27.27 18.06
C ASP A 367 22.19 -25.96 18.44
N ASP A 368 21.50 -24.82 18.37
CA ASP A 368 22.02 -23.49 18.64
C ASP A 368 21.76 -23.07 20.11
N ASP A 369 22.82 -23.09 20.91
CA ASP A 369 22.80 -22.72 22.34
C ASP A 369 22.55 -21.23 22.58
N ARG A 370 22.68 -20.37 21.55
CA ARG A 370 22.53 -18.91 21.64
C ARG A 370 21.66 -18.35 20.51
N LEU A 371 20.56 -19.03 20.20
CA LEU A 371 19.63 -18.64 19.16
C LEU A 371 19.18 -17.18 19.25
N THR A 372 19.50 -16.37 18.23
CA THR A 372 19.08 -14.97 18.12
C THR A 372 17.98 -14.76 17.08
N VAL A 373 17.15 -13.73 17.28
CA VAL A 373 16.13 -13.37 16.27
C VAL A 373 16.79 -12.92 14.96
N TRP A 374 17.97 -12.30 15.01
CA TRP A 374 18.77 -11.93 13.84
C TRP A 374 19.12 -13.14 12.98
N GLU A 375 19.79 -14.14 13.54
CA GLU A 375 20.19 -15.34 12.79
C GLU A 375 18.98 -16.05 12.18
N VAL A 376 17.95 -16.27 13.00
CA VAL A 376 16.69 -16.89 12.56
C VAL A 376 16.12 -16.17 11.35
N THR A 377 16.12 -14.82 11.36
CA THR A 377 15.61 -14.03 10.25
C THR A 377 16.46 -14.20 9.00
N GLN A 378 17.79 -14.16 9.13
CA GLN A 378 18.69 -14.32 7.98
C GLN A 378 18.62 -15.73 7.37
N TYR A 379 18.54 -16.77 8.20
CA TYR A 379 18.34 -18.14 7.74
C TYR A 379 16.99 -18.36 7.07
N LEU A 380 15.91 -17.75 7.56
CA LEU A 380 14.59 -17.79 6.91
C LEU A 380 14.61 -17.12 5.54
N VAL A 381 15.26 -15.96 5.41
CA VAL A 381 15.43 -15.28 4.11
C VAL A 381 16.25 -16.16 3.16
N ALA A 382 17.39 -16.68 3.61
CA ALA A 382 18.25 -17.53 2.79
C ALA A 382 17.56 -18.84 2.37
N ALA A 383 16.75 -19.43 3.26
CA ALA A 383 15.93 -20.61 2.93
C ALA A 383 14.86 -20.28 1.88
N LEU A 384 14.22 -19.11 1.98
CA LEU A 384 13.21 -18.68 1.02
C LEU A 384 13.79 -18.41 -0.37
N GLU A 385 15.00 -17.84 -0.43
CA GLU A 385 15.75 -17.65 -1.68
C GLU A 385 16.02 -18.99 -2.40
N ARG A 386 16.14 -20.10 -1.67
CA ARG A 386 16.27 -21.46 -2.22
C ARG A 386 14.91 -22.07 -2.58
N SER A 387 13.96 -22.11 -1.63
CA SER A 387 12.58 -22.53 -1.88
C SER A 387 11.61 -22.19 -0.73
N GLU A 388 10.33 -21.98 -1.06
CA GLU A 388 9.26 -21.82 -0.06
C GLU A 388 9.12 -23.04 0.87
N SER A 389 9.39 -24.24 0.35
CA SER A 389 9.30 -25.48 1.14
C SER A 389 10.39 -25.58 2.21
N GLU A 390 11.63 -25.18 1.89
CA GLU A 390 12.71 -25.12 2.88
C GLU A 390 12.43 -24.07 3.95
N ALA A 391 12.00 -22.87 3.55
CA ALA A 391 11.63 -21.81 4.50
C ALA A 391 10.49 -22.24 5.42
N ALA A 392 9.48 -22.95 4.91
CA ALA A 392 8.38 -23.49 5.71
C ALA A 392 8.86 -24.58 6.69
N GLY A 393 9.75 -25.47 6.25
CA GLY A 393 10.35 -26.50 7.11
C GLY A 393 11.15 -25.90 8.26
N LEU A 394 11.93 -24.84 7.98
CA LEU A 394 12.64 -24.11 9.02
C LEU A 394 11.66 -23.39 9.96
N LEU A 395 10.62 -22.72 9.43
CA LEU A 395 9.61 -22.03 10.23
C LEU A 395 8.92 -22.95 11.25
N GLN A 396 8.69 -24.22 10.91
CA GLN A 396 8.11 -25.21 11.83
C GLN A 396 8.99 -25.44 13.07
N GLN A 397 10.31 -25.40 12.94
CA GLN A 397 11.25 -25.68 14.03
C GLN A 397 11.42 -24.48 14.98
N LEU A 398 11.13 -23.26 14.51
CA LEU A 398 11.42 -22.01 15.23
C LEU A 398 10.41 -21.66 16.34
N GLY A 399 9.21 -22.26 16.33
CA GLY A 399 8.17 -21.96 17.31
C GLY A 399 7.91 -20.45 17.45
N GLY A 400 8.01 -19.92 18.68
CA GLY A 400 7.79 -18.51 18.98
C GLY A 400 8.81 -17.53 18.36
N PHE A 401 9.97 -18.02 17.88
CA PHE A 401 10.95 -17.17 17.19
C PHE A 401 10.50 -16.80 15.78
N GLY A 402 9.62 -17.58 15.15
CA GLY A 402 9.10 -17.27 13.80
C GLY A 402 8.41 -15.90 13.74
N GLU A 403 7.45 -15.64 14.61
CA GLU A 403 6.76 -14.33 14.63
C GLU A 403 7.68 -13.17 15.03
N ARG A 404 8.69 -13.42 15.88
CA ARG A 404 9.71 -12.41 16.20
C ARG A 404 10.61 -12.11 15.00
N ALA A 405 10.97 -13.12 14.22
CA ALA A 405 11.74 -12.97 12.99
C ALA A 405 10.95 -12.21 11.92
N ARG A 406 9.63 -12.45 11.83
CA ARG A 406 8.74 -11.66 10.99
C ARG A 406 8.70 -10.19 11.42
N ALA A 407 8.58 -9.91 12.72
CA ALA A 407 8.62 -8.54 13.23
C ALA A 407 9.97 -7.87 12.90
N LEU A 408 11.08 -8.58 13.12
CA LEU A 408 12.41 -8.11 12.74
C LEU A 408 12.52 -7.81 11.24
N ALA A 409 11.93 -8.63 10.37
CA ALA A 409 11.94 -8.38 8.92
C ALA A 409 11.26 -7.04 8.54
N TYR A 410 10.23 -6.58 9.27
CA TYR A 410 9.66 -5.23 9.05
C TYR A 410 10.67 -4.14 9.41
N VAL A 411 11.37 -4.29 10.54
CA VAL A 411 12.41 -3.35 10.98
C VAL A 411 13.56 -3.29 9.96
N LEU A 412 14.07 -4.44 9.53
CA LEU A 412 15.17 -4.52 8.58
C LEU A 412 14.78 -3.98 7.19
N PHE A 413 13.54 -4.20 6.75
CA PHE A 413 13.02 -3.59 5.53
C PHE A 413 13.06 -2.06 5.59
N GLN A 414 12.62 -1.46 6.72
CA GLN A 414 12.63 -0.02 6.88
C GLN A 414 14.07 0.53 6.85
N ARG A 415 14.99 -0.09 7.59
CA ARG A 415 16.41 0.30 7.60
C ARG A 415 17.07 0.20 6.23
N ALA A 416 16.79 -0.87 5.49
CA ALA A 416 17.27 -1.05 4.13
C ALA A 416 16.72 0.04 3.19
N THR A 417 15.44 0.39 3.34
CA THR A 417 14.79 1.43 2.54
C THR A 417 15.38 2.81 2.84
N ASP A 418 15.58 3.17 4.11
CA ASP A 418 16.17 4.45 4.53
C ASP A 418 17.59 4.64 3.98
N LYS A 419 18.33 3.54 3.78
CA LYS A 419 19.68 3.53 3.21
C LYS A 419 19.73 3.35 1.70
N GLY A 420 18.61 3.07 1.04
CA GLY A 420 18.55 2.79 -0.38
C GLY A 420 19.13 1.41 -0.78
N TRP A 421 19.20 0.46 0.14
CA TRP A 421 19.63 -0.92 -0.11
C TRP A 421 18.50 -1.75 -0.70
N ALA A 422 18.23 -1.58 -1.99
CA ALA A 422 17.07 -2.15 -2.68
C ALA A 422 17.04 -3.69 -2.66
N GLU A 423 18.19 -4.36 -2.75
CA GLU A 423 18.29 -5.82 -2.72
C GLU A 423 17.87 -6.38 -1.35
N GLU A 424 18.40 -5.79 -0.27
CA GLU A 424 18.03 -6.14 1.09
C GLU A 424 16.55 -5.89 1.39
N ALA A 425 16.04 -4.71 1.00
CA ALA A 425 14.62 -4.40 1.16
C ALA A 425 13.74 -5.41 0.38
N GLY A 426 14.17 -5.82 -0.82
CA GLY A 426 13.50 -6.85 -1.61
C GLY A 426 13.44 -8.20 -0.89
N ALA A 427 14.52 -8.61 -0.23
CA ALA A 427 14.61 -9.87 0.50
C ALA A 427 13.63 -9.92 1.69
N TYR A 428 13.65 -8.90 2.56
CA TYR A 428 12.74 -8.82 3.71
C TYR A 428 11.26 -8.69 3.30
N ASN A 429 10.97 -7.92 2.24
CA ASN A 429 9.63 -7.84 1.68
C ASN A 429 9.12 -9.19 1.15
N SER A 430 10.00 -9.97 0.53
CA SER A 430 9.67 -11.30 0.01
C SER A 430 9.33 -12.26 1.14
N LEU A 431 10.09 -12.25 2.25
CA LEU A 431 9.82 -13.08 3.42
C LEU A 431 8.42 -12.84 4.00
N ILE A 432 8.06 -11.56 4.20
CA ILE A 432 6.75 -11.21 4.76
C ILE A 432 5.62 -11.50 3.77
N THR A 433 5.84 -11.30 2.47
CA THR A 433 4.85 -11.62 1.44
C THR A 433 4.57 -13.12 1.38
N ALA A 434 5.60 -13.96 1.52
CA ALA A 434 5.48 -15.41 1.51
C ALA A 434 4.91 -16.00 2.82
N TRP A 435 4.92 -15.25 3.92
CA TRP A 435 4.58 -15.73 5.26
C TRP A 435 3.29 -16.57 5.36
N PRO A 436 2.14 -16.19 4.76
CA PRO A 436 0.91 -16.97 4.86
C PRO A 436 1.03 -18.35 4.19
N VAL A 437 1.82 -18.44 3.12
CA VAL A 437 2.11 -19.70 2.43
C VAL A 437 2.98 -20.58 3.33
N LEU A 438 4.02 -20.00 3.94
CA LEU A 438 4.90 -20.72 4.88
C LEU A 438 4.12 -21.28 6.08
N GLN A 439 3.18 -20.51 6.63
CA GLN A 439 2.28 -20.96 7.71
C GLN A 439 1.30 -22.04 7.26
N THR A 440 0.86 -22.03 6.00
CA THR A 440 -0.04 -23.07 5.48
C THR A 440 0.68 -24.41 5.34
N PHE A 441 1.93 -24.41 4.88
CA PHE A 441 2.78 -25.61 4.85
C PHE A 441 3.04 -26.18 6.25
N GLN A 442 3.12 -25.33 7.27
CA GLN A 442 3.18 -25.76 8.68
C GLN A 442 1.93 -26.54 9.13
N GLN A 443 0.75 -26.25 8.58
CA GLN A 443 -0.49 -26.95 8.94
C GLN A 443 -0.79 -28.19 8.09
N ALA A 444 -0.24 -28.26 6.87
CA ALA A 444 -0.53 -29.31 5.90
C ALA A 444 0.25 -30.64 6.13
N GLN A 445 1.20 -30.68 7.07
CA GLN A 445 1.84 -31.91 7.52
C GLN A 445 1.31 -32.30 8.91
N PRO A 446 0.33 -33.21 9.01
CA PRO A 446 -0.02 -33.79 10.30
C PRO A 446 1.13 -34.67 10.80
N GLU A 447 1.31 -34.70 12.12
CA GLU A 447 2.22 -35.56 12.86
C GLU A 447 2.05 -37.05 12.47
N ASP A 448 2.77 -37.53 11.45
CA ASP A 448 2.96 -38.96 11.22
C ASP A 448 4.02 -39.48 12.21
N GLY A 449 3.60 -39.62 13.47
CA GLY A 449 4.52 -39.88 14.57
C GLY A 449 3.94 -40.55 15.81
N GLN A 450 2.77 -41.20 15.75
CA GLN A 450 2.32 -42.08 16.85
C GLN A 450 1.74 -43.41 16.36
N GLN A 451 2.63 -44.40 16.38
CA GLN A 451 2.42 -45.81 16.78
C GLN A 451 0.98 -46.35 16.72
N LYS A 452 0.69 -47.15 15.68
CA LYS A 452 -0.16 -48.34 15.84
C LYS A 452 0.72 -49.57 15.95
N LEU A 453 1.08 -49.91 17.18
CA LEU A 453 1.41 -51.27 17.61
C LEU A 453 0.32 -51.69 18.59
N ILE A 454 -0.65 -52.45 18.06
CA ILE A 454 -1.33 -53.66 18.58
C ILE A 454 -2.51 -53.94 17.65
#